data_AF-A0A8S2MYR2-F1
#
_entry.id   AF-A0A8S2MYR2-F1
#
_cell.length_a   1.000
_cell.length_b   1.000
_cell.length_c   1.000
_cell.angle_alpha   90.00
_cell.angle_beta   90.00
_cell.angle_gamma   90.00
#
_symmetry.space_group_name_H-M   'P 1'
#
loop_
_entity.id
_entity.type
_entity.pdbx_description
1 polymer ?
#
loop_
_entity_poly.entity_id
_entity_poly.type
_entity_poly.pdbx_seq_one_letter_code
_entity_poly.pdbx_strand_id
1 'polypeptide(L)'
;LLLVSSTHLFILRKLPEHKTMANLVSRRPLESITKITSKKHFPEIITFRYATNQDEQEKKVKAKTKLPIDYDRVYLPDAGDATKNIKLLIVKSLNMFDNPNEIGST
;
A
#
# COMPACT_ATOMS: atom_id res chain seq x y z
N LEU A 1 -2.12 -9.65 9.00
CA LEU A 1 -1.12 -10.18 8.06
C LEU A 1 -1.03 -9.21 6.89
N LEU A 2 0.18 -8.91 6.43
CA LEU A 2 0.42 -8.13 5.22
C LEU A 2 1.01 -9.08 4.17
N LEU A 3 0.39 -9.14 3.00
CA LEU A 3 0.89 -9.90 1.86
C LEU A 3 1.05 -8.95 0.68
N VAL A 4 2.13 -9.09 -0.06
CA VAL A 4 2.45 -8.20 -1.18
C VAL A 4 2.80 -9.04 -2.39
N SER A 5 2.11 -8.79 -3.50
CA SER A 5 2.38 -9.38 -4.80
C SER A 5 3.17 -8.40 -5.69
N SER A 6 3.34 -8.73 -6.96
CA SER A 6 3.97 -7.82 -7.94
C SER A 6 3.18 -6.53 -8.17
N THR A 7 1.87 -6.54 -7.94
CA THR A 7 0.97 -5.43 -8.31
C THR A 7 0.06 -4.96 -7.18
N HIS A 8 -0.15 -5.78 -6.14
CA HIS A 8 -1.12 -5.47 -5.09
C HIS A 8 -0.55 -5.73 -3.69
N LEU A 9 -1.02 -4.93 -2.74
CA LEU A 9 -0.87 -5.12 -1.31
C LEU A 9 -2.21 -5.60 -0.74
N PHE A 10 -2.14 -6.66 0.06
CA PHE A 10 -3.27 -7.29 0.71
C PHE A 10 -3.11 -7.25 2.22
N ILE A 11 -4.15 -6.82 2.91
CA ILE A 11 -4.23 -6.85 4.36
C ILE A 11 -5.25 -7.90 4.75
N LEU A 12 -4.81 -8.91 5.49
CA LEU A 12 -5.66 -9.98 5.98
C LEU A 12 -5.77 -9.94 7.50
N ARG A 13 -6.97 -10.21 8.01
CA ARG A 13 -7.27 -10.37 9.44
C ARG A 13 -7.54 -11.84 9.72
N LYS A 14 -6.71 -12.45 10.57
CA LYS A 14 -6.94 -13.84 11.02
C LYS A 14 -8.26 -13.93 11.77
N LEU A 15 -9.00 -15.02 11.56
CA LEU A 15 -10.21 -15.31 12.31
C LEU A 15 -9.84 -15.99 13.64
N PRO A 16 -10.32 -15.48 14.79
CA PRO A 16 -10.02 -16.10 16.09
C PRO A 16 -10.49 -17.55 16.18
N GLU A 17 -11.68 -17.83 15.62
CA GLU A 17 -12.34 -19.15 15.66
C GLU A 17 -11.68 -20.20 14.75
N HIS A 18 -10.94 -19.76 13.71
CA HIS A 18 -10.41 -20.64 12.69
C HIS A 18 -8.92 -20.37 12.44
N LYS A 19 -8.05 -21.20 13.03
CA LYS A 19 -6.58 -21.03 13.01
C LYS A 19 -5.96 -20.94 11.61
N THR A 20 -6.61 -21.51 10.60
CA THR A 20 -6.11 -21.58 9.21
C THR A 20 -6.78 -20.57 8.28
N MET A 21 -7.72 -19.76 8.76
CA MET A 21 -8.50 -18.84 7.93
C MET A 21 -8.21 -17.38 8.27
N ALA A 22 -8.30 -16.53 7.24
CA ALA A 22 -8.20 -15.10 7.39
C ALA A 22 -9.13 -14.40 6.39
N ASN A 23 -9.75 -13.30 6.81
CA ASN A 23 -10.55 -12.46 5.94
C ASN A 23 -9.67 -11.42 5.26
N LEU A 24 -9.91 -11.20 3.98
CA LEU A 24 -9.34 -10.07 3.25
C LEU A 24 -10.00 -8.78 3.73
N VAL A 25 -9.21 -7.89 4.33
CA VAL A 25 -9.67 -6.59 4.85
C VAL A 25 -9.52 -5.50 3.81
N SER A 26 -8.38 -5.50 3.11
CA SER A 26 -8.05 -4.47 2.14
C SER A 26 -7.23 -5.07 1.01
N ARG A 27 -7.54 -4.65 -0.22
CA ARG A 27 -6.79 -4.97 -1.45
C ARG A 27 -6.48 -3.65 -2.13
N ARG A 28 -5.19 -3.34 -2.28
CA ARG A 28 -4.72 -2.04 -2.75
C ARG A 28 -3.72 -2.23 -3.89
N PRO A 29 -3.90 -1.60 -5.06
CA PRO A 29 -2.87 -1.54 -6.08
C PRO A 29 -1.60 -0.86 -5.52
N LEU A 30 -0.41 -1.37 -5.86
CA LEU A 30 0.85 -0.78 -5.39
C LEU A 30 1.05 0.64 -5.91
N GLU A 31 0.65 0.89 -7.16
CA GLU A 31 0.65 2.22 -7.80
C GLU A 31 -0.20 3.25 -7.05
N SER A 32 -1.24 2.81 -6.34
CA SER A 32 -2.12 3.72 -5.59
C SER A 32 -1.45 4.26 -4.32
N ILE A 33 -0.35 3.67 -3.85
CA ILE A 33 0.31 4.08 -2.62
C ILE A 33 1.07 5.39 -2.84
N THR A 34 0.56 6.48 -2.29
CA THR A 34 1.17 7.81 -2.40
C THR A 34 2.20 8.07 -1.30
N LYS A 35 1.97 7.52 -0.11
CA LYS A 35 2.85 7.77 1.03
C LYS A 35 2.88 6.58 1.99
N ILE A 36 4.09 6.29 2.48
CA ILE A 36 4.34 5.34 3.55
C ILE A 36 4.94 6.12 4.71
N THR A 37 4.32 6.08 5.89
CA THR A 37 4.78 6.79 7.08
C THR A 37 4.81 5.86 8.29
N SER A 38 5.73 6.10 9.22
CA SER A 38 5.78 5.41 10.51
C SER A 38 5.51 6.39 11.65
N LYS A 39 5.09 5.88 12.81
CA LYS A 39 5.03 6.70 14.02
C LYS A 39 6.43 6.84 14.63
N LYS A 40 6.81 8.06 15.03
CA LYS A 40 8.12 8.36 15.62
C LYS A 40 8.45 7.50 16.85
N HIS A 41 7.49 7.30 17.74
CA HIS A 41 7.66 6.52 18.96
C HIS A 41 7.35 5.02 18.79
N PHE A 42 6.75 4.63 17.66
CA PHE A 42 6.32 3.27 17.38
C PHE A 42 6.59 2.97 15.90
N PRO A 43 7.87 2.78 15.53
CA PRO A 43 8.27 2.61 14.13
C PRO A 43 7.61 1.39 13.46
N GLU A 44 7.17 0.42 14.25
CA GLU A 44 6.44 -0.78 13.80
C GLU A 44 5.05 -0.44 13.28
N ILE A 45 4.47 0.71 13.66
CA ILE A 45 3.17 1.15 13.17
C ILE A 45 3.36 1.91 11.87
N ILE A 46 3.10 1.21 10.77
CA ILE A 46 3.18 1.75 9.41
C ILE A 46 1.79 2.17 8.93
N THR A 47 1.74 3.33 8.29
CA THR A 47 0.55 3.88 7.64
C THR A 47 0.82 3.99 6.14
N PHE A 48 0.04 3.27 5.35
CA PHE A 48 -0.02 3.40 3.90
C PHE A 48 -1.14 4.37 3.56
N ARG A 49 -0.87 5.40 2.76
CA ARG A 49 -1.87 6.32 2.22
C ARG A 49 -2.02 6.08 0.74
N TYR A 50 -3.25 6.20 0.26
CA TYR A 50 -3.60 5.92 -1.13
C TYR A 50 -4.02 7.20 -1.85
N ALA A 51 -3.74 7.28 -3.15
CA ALA A 51 -4.32 8.30 -4.02
C ALA A 51 -5.81 8.02 -4.13
N THR A 52 -6.62 9.06 -3.94
CA THR A 52 -8.03 9.05 -4.33
C THR A 52 -8.16 9.75 -5.68
N ASN A 53 -9.16 9.38 -6.49
CA ASN A 53 -9.41 10.01 -7.80
C ASN A 53 -9.63 11.54 -7.73
N GLN A 54 -9.71 12.12 -6.54
CA GLN A 54 -9.81 13.56 -6.31
C GLN A 54 -8.46 14.26 -6.06
N ASP A 55 -7.37 13.54 -5.75
CA ASP A 55 -6.07 14.16 -5.49
C ASP A 55 -5.48 14.85 -6.73
N GLU A 56 -5.83 14.38 -7.95
CA GLU A 56 -5.49 15.08 -9.20
C GLU A 56 -6.32 16.35 -9.43
N GLN A 57 -7.55 16.41 -8.89
CA GLN A 57 -8.42 17.59 -8.98
C GLN A 57 -8.16 18.61 -7.86
N GLU A 58 -7.72 18.16 -6.67
CA GLU A 58 -7.44 19.01 -5.49
C GLU A 58 -6.23 19.93 -5.66
N LYS A 59 -5.32 19.66 -6.60
CA LYS A 59 -4.28 20.65 -6.97
C LYS A 59 -4.86 21.91 -7.61
N LYS A 60 -6.10 21.88 -8.11
CA LYS A 60 -6.75 23.03 -8.78
C LYS A 60 -7.78 23.76 -7.94
N VAL A 61 -8.28 23.20 -6.84
CA VAL A 61 -9.35 23.84 -6.05
C VAL A 61 -8.95 23.92 -4.58
N LYS A 62 -8.32 25.04 -4.22
CA LYS A 62 -8.21 25.49 -2.82
C LYS A 62 -9.61 25.78 -2.26
N ALA A 63 -10.33 24.78 -1.74
CA ALA A 63 -11.42 25.01 -0.79
C ALA A 63 -11.93 23.70 -0.17
N LYS A 64 -11.69 23.56 1.15
CA LYS A 64 -12.65 23.04 2.14
C LYS A 64 -13.55 21.88 1.68
N THR A 65 -13.07 20.66 1.76
CA THR A 65 -13.70 19.53 2.48
C THR A 65 -12.65 18.44 2.52
N LYS A 66 -11.98 18.27 3.67
CA LYS A 66 -10.97 17.23 3.86
C LYS A 66 -11.71 15.88 3.92
N LEU A 67 -12.01 15.31 2.75
CA LEU A 67 -12.53 13.95 2.66
C LEU A 67 -11.52 13.01 3.33
N PRO A 68 -11.98 11.88 3.91
CA PRO A 68 -11.08 10.99 4.62
C PRO A 68 -10.03 10.48 3.65
N ILE A 69 -8.78 10.91 3.85
CA ILE A 69 -7.63 10.34 3.15
C ILE A 69 -7.68 8.85 3.40
N ASP A 70 -7.80 8.04 2.36
CA ASP A 70 -7.87 6.60 2.52
C ASP A 70 -6.49 6.09 2.94
N TYR A 71 -6.45 5.38 4.06
CA TYR A 71 -5.20 4.86 4.60
C TYR A 71 -5.42 3.56 5.35
N ASP A 72 -4.42 2.70 5.27
CA ASP A 72 -4.35 1.47 6.05
C ASP A 72 -3.22 1.58 7.07
N ARG A 73 -3.52 1.24 8.33
CA ARG A 73 -2.55 1.19 9.42
C ARG A 73 -2.31 -0.24 9.84
N VAL A 74 -1.05 -0.66 9.81
CA VAL A 74 -0.63 -2.02 10.15
C VAL A 74 0.53 -1.99 11.13
N TYR A 75 0.62 -3.03 11.95
CA TYR A 75 1.78 -3.32 12.77
C TYR A 75 2.70 -4.28 12.02
N LEU A 76 3.97 -3.89 11.86
CA LEU A 76 5.03 -4.65 11.21
C LEU A 76 6.23 -4.73 12.17
N PRO A 77 6.53 -5.91 12.74
CA PRO A 77 7.66 -6.10 13.65
C PRO A 77 9.00 -5.61 13.05
N ASP A 78 9.27 -5.97 11.79
CA ASP A 78 10.47 -5.56 11.05
C ASP A 78 10.15 -4.48 10.02
N ALA A 79 9.58 -3.38 10.48
CA ALA A 79 9.07 -2.30 9.64
C ALA A 79 10.11 -1.71 8.67
N GLY A 80 11.40 -1.68 9.04
CA GLY A 80 12.48 -1.17 8.19
C GLY A 80 12.61 -1.96 6.89
N ASP A 81 12.87 -3.26 7.02
CA ASP A 81 13.06 -4.15 5.87
C ASP A 81 11.77 -4.37 5.09
N ALA A 82 10.64 -4.52 5.79
CA ALA A 82 9.33 -4.66 5.16
C ALA A 82 9.00 -3.45 4.28
N THR A 83 9.16 -2.23 4.79
CA THR A 83 8.87 -1.02 4.00
C THR A 83 9.86 -0.80 2.86
N LYS A 84 11.13 -1.19 3.03
CA LYS A 84 12.13 -1.16 1.95
C LYS A 84 11.72 -2.08 0.79
N ASN A 85 11.35 -3.33 1.09
CA ASN A 85 10.90 -4.28 0.08
C ASN A 85 9.63 -3.82 -0.63
N ILE A 86 8.67 -3.26 0.10
CA ILE A 86 7.44 -2.72 -0.50
C ILE A 86 7.74 -1.56 -1.44
N LYS A 87 8.62 -0.63 -1.05
CA LYS A 87 9.04 0.49 -1.93
C LYS A 87 9.69 -0.02 -3.21
N LEU A 88 10.55 -1.02 -3.12
CA LEU A 88 11.18 -1.63 -4.29
C LEU A 88 10.14 -2.24 -5.24
N LEU A 89 9.15 -2.95 -4.68
CA LEU A 89 8.05 -3.53 -5.45
C LEU A 89 7.16 -2.46 -6.10
N ILE A 90 6.90 -1.34 -5.43
CA ILE A 90 6.15 -0.21 -6.02
C ILE A 90 6.88 0.33 -7.25
N VAL A 91 8.19 0.63 -7.11
CA VAL A 91 9.00 1.14 -8.24
C VAL A 91 9.03 0.12 -9.38
N LYS A 92 9.21 -1.16 -9.07
CA LYS A 92 9.18 -2.23 -10.08
C LYS A 92 7.83 -2.32 -10.79
N SER A 93 6.72 -2.20 -10.05
CA SER A 93 5.38 -2.23 -10.63
C SER A 93 5.16 -1.05 -11.58
N LEU A 94 5.60 0.16 -11.22
CA LEU A 94 5.49 1.34 -12.08
C LEU A 94 6.31 1.18 -13.37
N ASN A 95 7.57 0.73 -13.26
CA ASN A 95 8.42 0.49 -14.42
C ASN A 95 7.85 -0.58 -15.38
N MET A 96 7.14 -1.58 -14.84
CA MET A 96 6.47 -2.60 -15.66
C MET A 96 5.30 -2.03 -16.47
N PHE A 97 4.62 -1.00 -15.97
CA PHE A 97 3.58 -0.30 -16.72
C PHE A 97 4.15 0.66 -17.77
N ASP A 98 5.31 1.27 -17.49
CA ASP A 98 5.98 2.17 -18.43
C ASP A 98 6.68 1.44 -19.60
N ASN A 99 7.08 0.18 -19.42
CA ASN A 99 7.71 -0.65 -20.45
C ASN A 99 7.07 -2.05 -20.56
N PRO A 100 5.93 -2.20 -21.26
CA PRO A 100 5.23 -3.48 -21.38
C PRO A 100 5.96 -4.54 -22.24
N ASN A 101 7.09 -4.20 -22.89
CA ASN A 101 7.70 -5.03 -23.94
C ASN A 101 8.86 -5.95 -23.49
N GLU A 102 9.25 -6.01 -22.21
CA GLU A 102 10.40 -6.83 -21.77
C GLU A 102 10.07 -8.25 -21.26
N ILE A 103 8.83 -8.73 -21.39
CA ILE A 103 8.43 -10.03 -20.84
C ILE A 103 8.34 -11.14 -21.92
N GLY A 104 8.88 -10.87 -23.12
CA GLY A 104 8.72 -11.73 -24.29
C GLY A 104 9.99 -12.45 -24.78
N SER A 105 11.05 -12.58 -23.98
CA SER A 105 12.21 -13.37 -24.41
C SER A 105 13.00 -13.97 -23.25
N THR A 106 12.58 -15.12 -22.76
CA THR A 106 13.51 -16.21 -22.41
C THR A 106 12.77 -17.55 -22.48
#